data_AF-A0A969L749-F1
#
_entry.id   AF-A0A969L749-F1
#
_cell.length_a   1.000
_cell.length_b   1.000
_cell.length_c   1.000
_cell.angle_alpha   90.00
_cell.angle_beta   90.00
_cell.angle_gamma   90.00
#
_symmetry.space_group_name_H-M   'P 1'
#
loop_
_entity.id
_entity.type
_entity.pdbx_description
1 polymer ?
#
loop_
_entity_poly.entity_id
_entity_poly.type
_entity_poly.pdbx_seq_one_letter_code
_entity_poly.pdbx_strand_id
1 'polypeptide(L)'
;MDHKANLNHSVIGELVKVFGIIANDIKNEITFKKFIEDTYGITKIANTDDNIIFGKLKDLAQRRNDVSHGATGIELLSNEISLGYIEFVKQYAKALYQVFLKQLIKYKIKHKSEPIILVGKKVINNLIICASVEDRIIEKGDKILIETSEEYYQSRNIESIEINKEAKPRVEVTVKTDVGLKVSDGEPKIKKTHKFYFEKN
;
A
#
# COMPACT_ATOMS: atom_id res chain seq x y z
N MET A 1 17.00 -4.38 31.33
CA MET A 1 17.25 -5.26 30.18
C MET A 1 16.24 -4.91 29.10
N ASP A 2 16.68 -4.80 27.85
CA ASP A 2 16.03 -4.05 26.78
C ASP A 2 14.61 -4.52 26.41
N HIS A 3 13.60 -3.70 26.73
CA HIS A 3 12.25 -3.81 26.18
C HIS A 3 12.18 -3.36 24.69
N LYS A 4 13.30 -2.96 24.09
CA LYS A 4 13.38 -2.34 22.75
C LYS A 4 13.39 -3.34 21.58
N ALA A 5 13.57 -4.63 21.83
CA ALA A 5 13.68 -5.65 20.78
C ALA A 5 12.40 -6.49 20.57
N ASN A 6 11.23 -6.01 21.01
CA ASN A 6 9.98 -6.77 20.90
C ASN A 6 9.19 -6.31 19.68
N LEU A 7 8.88 -7.23 18.76
CA LEU A 7 8.01 -6.98 17.60
C LEU A 7 6.51 -6.89 18.01
N ASN A 8 6.20 -6.24 19.12
CA ASN A 8 4.82 -5.94 19.48
C ASN A 8 4.32 -4.72 18.68
N HIS A 9 3.01 -4.54 18.62
CA HIS A 9 2.41 -3.48 17.81
C HIS A 9 2.88 -2.07 18.22
N SER A 10 3.04 -1.79 19.52
CA SER A 10 3.46 -0.47 19.99
C SER A 10 4.88 -0.11 19.54
N VAL A 11 5.83 -1.04 19.65
CA VAL A 11 7.23 -0.84 19.20
C VAL A 11 7.28 -0.68 17.69
N ILE A 12 6.51 -1.48 16.95
CA ILE A 12 6.40 -1.31 15.49
C ILE A 12 5.82 0.06 15.16
N GLY A 13 4.81 0.52 15.90
CA GLY A 13 4.23 1.85 15.79
C GLY A 13 5.25 2.96 15.96
N GLU A 14 6.13 2.86 16.96
CA GLU A 14 7.23 3.81 17.17
C GLU A 14 8.24 3.80 16.01
N LEU A 15 8.63 2.61 15.54
CA LEU A 15 9.56 2.45 14.42
C LEU A 15 9.03 3.08 13.13
N VAL A 16 7.74 2.95 12.85
CA VAL A 16 7.16 3.41 11.59
C VAL A 16 6.73 4.88 11.62
N LYS A 17 6.66 5.48 12.82
CA LYS A 17 6.34 6.89 13.02
C LYS A 17 7.30 7.82 12.29
N VAL A 18 8.57 7.43 12.14
CA VAL A 18 9.58 8.19 11.37
C VAL A 18 9.21 8.34 9.89
N PHE A 19 8.38 7.44 9.36
CA PHE A 19 7.85 7.49 7.99
C PHE A 19 6.48 8.19 7.91
N GLY A 20 6.03 8.83 9.00
CA GLY A 20 4.72 9.48 9.08
C GLY A 20 3.54 8.51 9.14
N ILE A 21 3.79 7.23 9.46
CA ILE A 21 2.76 6.21 9.61
C ILE A 21 2.26 6.22 11.04
N ILE A 22 0.94 6.23 11.22
CA ILE A 22 0.32 6.05 12.53
C ILE A 22 -0.01 4.57 12.67
N ALA A 23 0.35 3.93 13.79
CA ALA A 23 0.14 2.49 14.00
C ALA A 23 -1.33 2.07 13.76
N ASN A 24 -2.27 2.96 14.07
CA ASN A 24 -3.70 2.79 13.83
C ASN A 24 -4.08 2.71 12.34
N ASP A 25 -3.25 3.22 11.42
CA ASP A 25 -3.50 3.11 9.98
C ASP A 25 -3.54 1.64 9.53
N ILE A 26 -2.84 0.74 10.24
CA ILE A 26 -2.86 -0.70 9.98
C ILE A 26 -4.27 -1.27 10.18
N LYS A 27 -4.99 -0.82 11.23
CA LYS A 27 -6.39 -1.25 11.48
C LYS A 27 -7.35 -0.82 10.37
N ASN A 28 -7.02 0.28 9.70
CA ASN A 28 -7.83 0.86 8.64
C ASN A 28 -7.47 0.33 7.26
N GLU A 29 -6.43 -0.50 7.15
CA GLU A 29 -6.09 -1.16 5.89
C GLU A 29 -7.19 -2.18 5.55
N ILE A 30 -7.71 -2.09 4.32
CA ILE A 30 -8.94 -2.76 3.88
C ILE A 30 -8.80 -4.28 3.97
N THR A 31 -7.67 -4.83 3.52
CA THR A 31 -7.47 -6.29 3.51
C THR A 31 -7.29 -6.85 4.91
N PHE A 32 -6.60 -6.12 5.78
CA PHE A 32 -6.43 -6.47 7.18
C PHE A 32 -7.76 -6.40 7.93
N LYS A 33 -8.53 -5.33 7.72
CA LYS A 33 -9.86 -5.18 8.30
C LYS A 33 -10.74 -6.37 7.93
N LYS A 34 -10.79 -6.71 6.65
CA LYS A 34 -11.56 -7.86 6.19
C LYS A 34 -11.06 -9.18 6.80
N PHE A 35 -9.74 -9.39 6.85
CA PHE A 35 -9.17 -10.57 7.49
C PHE A 35 -9.59 -10.70 8.96
N ILE A 36 -9.55 -9.61 9.72
CA ILE A 36 -9.93 -9.60 11.13
C ILE A 36 -11.43 -9.87 11.30
N GLU A 37 -12.27 -9.28 10.46
CA GLU A 37 -13.71 -9.51 10.44
C GLU A 37 -14.04 -10.98 10.11
N ASP A 38 -13.48 -11.51 9.03
CA ASP A 38 -13.72 -12.88 8.55
C ASP A 38 -13.20 -13.94 9.55
N THR A 39 -12.06 -13.67 10.22
CA THR A 39 -11.39 -14.66 11.08
C THR A 39 -11.85 -14.59 12.54
N TYR A 40 -12.13 -13.39 13.05
CA TYR A 40 -12.41 -13.16 14.47
C TYR A 40 -13.80 -12.56 14.74
N GLY A 41 -14.59 -12.25 13.69
CA GLY A 41 -15.94 -11.68 13.83
C GLY A 41 -15.96 -10.22 14.32
N ILE A 42 -14.82 -9.52 14.30
CA ILE A 42 -14.71 -8.16 14.84
C ILE A 42 -15.02 -7.15 13.73
N THR A 43 -16.21 -6.57 13.76
CA THR A 43 -16.69 -5.62 12.72
C THR A 43 -16.31 -4.16 13.00
N LYS A 44 -16.17 -3.78 14.28
CA LYS A 44 -15.85 -2.40 14.73
C LYS A 44 -14.37 -2.23 15.06
N ILE A 45 -13.49 -2.67 14.16
CA ILE A 45 -12.03 -2.73 14.39
C ILE A 45 -11.43 -1.39 14.80
N ALA A 46 -11.82 -0.29 14.16
CA ALA A 46 -11.30 1.05 14.45
C ALA A 46 -11.51 1.47 15.91
N ASN A 47 -12.57 0.97 16.56
CA ASN A 47 -12.92 1.28 17.96
C ASN A 47 -12.54 0.15 18.93
N THR A 48 -11.88 -0.90 18.44
CA THR A 48 -11.49 -2.06 19.25
C THR A 48 -10.09 -1.85 19.81
N ASP A 49 -9.87 -2.23 21.07
CA ASP A 49 -8.58 -2.11 21.77
C ASP A 49 -7.45 -2.82 21.01
N ASP A 50 -6.26 -2.21 20.96
CA ASP A 50 -5.06 -2.76 20.32
C ASP A 50 -4.68 -4.13 20.88
N ASN A 51 -4.88 -4.37 22.18
CA ASN A 51 -4.58 -5.65 22.82
C ASN A 51 -5.49 -6.77 22.31
N ILE A 52 -6.70 -6.44 21.83
CA ILE A 52 -7.61 -7.43 21.23
C ILE A 52 -7.19 -7.67 19.78
N ILE A 53 -7.01 -6.61 18.99
CA ILE A 53 -6.68 -6.74 17.57
C ILE A 53 -5.29 -7.34 17.35
N PHE A 54 -4.30 -6.91 18.13
CA PHE A 54 -2.89 -7.29 18.00
C PHE A 54 -2.43 -8.23 19.12
N GLY A 55 -3.37 -8.86 19.83
CA GLY A 55 -3.10 -9.75 20.97
C GLY A 55 -2.13 -10.88 20.63
N LYS A 56 -2.19 -11.43 19.41
CA LYS A 56 -1.25 -12.46 18.94
C LYS A 56 0.20 -11.97 18.88
N LEU A 57 0.45 -10.72 18.48
CA LEU A 57 1.82 -10.15 18.51
C LEU A 57 2.31 -9.96 19.93
N LYS A 58 1.43 -9.51 20.83
CA LYS A 58 1.74 -9.33 22.25
C LYS A 58 2.07 -10.68 22.91
N ASP A 59 1.27 -11.70 22.65
CA ASP A 59 1.48 -13.05 23.16
C ASP A 59 2.81 -13.65 22.64
N LEU A 60 3.12 -13.51 21.35
CA LEU A 60 4.41 -13.95 20.81
C LEU A 60 5.60 -13.23 21.47
N ALA A 61 5.49 -11.92 21.65
CA ALA A 61 6.53 -11.14 22.32
C ALA A 61 6.72 -11.59 23.78
N GLN A 62 5.63 -11.86 24.49
CA GLN A 62 5.67 -12.34 25.87
C GLN A 62 6.31 -13.74 25.95
N ARG A 63 5.85 -14.69 25.14
CA ARG A 63 6.42 -16.04 25.08
C ARG A 63 7.91 -16.04 24.79
N ARG A 64 8.38 -15.18 23.86
CA ARG A 64 9.82 -15.01 23.61
C ARG A 64 10.56 -14.49 24.84
N ASN A 65 9.99 -13.53 25.56
CA ASN A 65 10.57 -13.03 26.80
C ASN A 65 10.65 -14.14 27.85
N ASP A 66 9.58 -14.89 28.04
CA ASP A 66 9.52 -15.98 29.02
C ASP A 66 10.61 -17.03 28.75
N VAL A 67 10.78 -17.43 27.48
CA VAL A 67 11.87 -18.35 27.06
C VAL A 67 13.24 -17.75 27.38
N SER A 68 13.48 -16.48 27.02
CA SER A 68 14.78 -15.84 27.24
C SER A 68 15.15 -15.64 28.71
N HIS A 69 14.15 -15.55 29.60
CA HIS A 69 14.34 -15.43 31.04
C HIS A 69 14.31 -16.79 31.76
N GLY A 70 14.23 -17.91 31.02
CA GLY A 70 14.24 -19.25 31.57
C GLY A 70 12.97 -19.62 32.34
N ALA A 71 11.82 -19.02 31.99
CA ALA A 71 10.56 -19.36 32.63
C ALA A 71 10.22 -20.84 32.41
N THR A 72 9.78 -21.51 33.48
CA THR A 72 9.36 -22.91 33.46
C THR A 72 7.86 -23.01 33.18
N GLY A 73 7.43 -24.09 32.50
CA GLY A 73 6.00 -24.34 32.25
C GLY A 73 5.41 -23.56 31.08
N ILE A 74 6.25 -23.09 30.15
CA ILE A 74 5.78 -22.45 28.91
C ILE A 74 5.09 -23.52 28.06
N GLU A 75 3.77 -23.38 27.89
CA GLU A 75 3.00 -24.25 27.02
C GLU A 75 3.42 -24.03 25.56
N LEU A 76 3.85 -25.10 24.89
CA LEU A 76 4.16 -25.05 23.47
C LEU A 76 2.86 -24.86 22.67
N LEU A 77 2.92 -24.00 21.66
CA LEU A 77 1.79 -23.85 20.74
C LEU A 77 1.60 -25.15 19.97
N SER A 78 0.35 -25.64 19.89
CA SER A 78 0.02 -26.73 18.98
C SER A 78 0.25 -26.29 17.52
N ASN A 79 0.39 -27.25 16.61
CA ASN A 79 0.58 -26.95 15.19
C ASN A 79 -0.59 -26.12 14.62
N GLU A 80 -1.82 -26.46 14.98
CA GLU A 80 -3.02 -25.75 14.54
C GLU A 80 -3.04 -24.29 15.02
N ILE A 81 -2.72 -24.08 16.30
CA ILE A 81 -2.62 -22.73 16.86
C ILE A 81 -1.50 -21.96 16.15
N SER A 82 -0.34 -22.59 15.94
CA SER A 82 0.81 -21.98 15.28
C SER A 82 0.48 -21.50 13.87
N LEU A 83 -0.27 -22.26 13.08
CA LEU A 83 -0.73 -21.83 11.75
C LEU A 83 -1.57 -20.56 11.81
N GLY A 84 -2.47 -20.44 12.79
CA GLY A 84 -3.25 -19.23 13.01
C GLY A 84 -2.40 -18.00 13.37
N TYR A 85 -1.31 -18.18 14.12
CA TYR A 85 -0.35 -17.11 14.41
C TYR A 85 0.45 -16.70 13.17
N ILE A 86 0.91 -17.66 12.37
CA ILE A 86 1.64 -17.39 11.12
C ILE A 86 0.78 -16.58 10.16
N GLU A 87 -0.46 -17.01 9.93
CA GLU A 87 -1.35 -16.29 9.02
C GLU A 87 -1.66 -14.88 9.55
N PHE A 88 -1.88 -14.72 10.85
CA PHE A 88 -2.05 -13.39 11.45
C PHE A 88 -0.83 -12.48 11.19
N VAL A 89 0.39 -12.95 11.49
CA VAL A 89 1.62 -12.17 11.30
C VAL A 89 1.81 -11.79 9.83
N LYS A 90 1.52 -12.72 8.92
CA LYS A 90 1.59 -12.49 7.47
C LYS A 90 0.61 -11.40 7.02
N GLN A 91 -0.64 -11.43 7.50
CA GLN A 91 -1.64 -10.42 7.15
C GLN A 91 -1.29 -9.06 7.77
N TYR A 92 -0.81 -9.05 9.02
CA TYR A 92 -0.31 -7.83 9.65
C TYR A 92 0.87 -7.21 8.87
N ALA A 93 1.85 -8.01 8.48
CA ALA A 93 3.02 -7.52 7.74
C ALA A 93 2.63 -6.97 6.36
N LYS A 94 1.69 -7.63 5.66
CA LYS A 94 1.11 -7.11 4.40
C LYS A 94 0.43 -5.77 4.62
N ALA A 95 -0.39 -5.65 5.65
CA ALA A 95 -1.11 -4.42 5.98
C ALA A 95 -0.13 -3.26 6.25
N LEU A 96 0.90 -3.52 7.06
CA LEU A 96 1.95 -2.55 7.34
C LEU A 96 2.66 -2.11 6.06
N TYR A 97 3.01 -3.05 5.18
CA TYR A 97 3.63 -2.74 3.89
C TYR A 97 2.73 -1.87 3.00
N GLN A 98 1.43 -2.16 2.94
CA GLN A 98 0.48 -1.35 2.16
C GLN A 98 0.35 0.07 2.71
N VAL A 99 0.25 0.22 4.03
CA VAL A 99 0.23 1.53 4.69
C VAL A 99 1.52 2.32 4.38
N PHE A 100 2.68 1.65 4.42
CA PHE A 100 3.95 2.26 4.06
C PHE A 100 3.99 2.71 2.59
N LEU A 101 3.59 1.84 1.66
CA LEU A 101 3.52 2.18 0.24
C LEU A 101 2.61 3.39 -0.02
N LYS A 102 1.47 3.46 0.67
CA LYS A 102 0.54 4.59 0.58
C LYS A 102 1.22 5.90 0.96
N GLN A 103 1.94 5.95 2.08
CA GLN A 103 2.68 7.14 2.50
C GLN A 103 3.81 7.49 1.54
N LEU A 104 4.52 6.49 1.02
CA LEU A 104 5.56 6.69 0.02
C LEU A 104 5.00 7.31 -1.26
N ILE A 105 3.85 6.82 -1.76
CA ILE A 105 3.21 7.37 -2.96
C ILE A 105 2.72 8.80 -2.69
N LYS A 106 2.12 9.06 -1.52
CA LYS A 106 1.71 10.42 -1.12
C LYS A 106 2.90 11.39 -1.14
N TYR A 107 4.04 10.97 -0.58
CA TYR A 107 5.27 11.74 -0.62
C TYR A 107 5.76 12.00 -2.05
N LYS A 108 5.77 10.95 -2.90
CA LYS A 108 6.17 11.06 -4.31
C LYS A 108 5.27 12.01 -5.08
N ILE A 109 3.96 11.94 -4.90
CA ILE A 109 3.02 12.88 -5.54
C ILE A 109 3.33 14.32 -5.13
N LYS A 110 3.54 14.55 -3.83
CA LYS A 110 3.79 15.90 -3.31
C LYS A 110 5.13 16.51 -3.73
N HIS A 111 6.18 15.69 -3.87
CA HIS A 111 7.56 16.19 -3.97
C HIS A 111 8.32 15.74 -5.22
N LYS A 112 7.91 14.64 -5.85
CA LYS A 112 8.62 13.98 -6.96
C LYS A 112 7.67 13.57 -8.08
N SER A 113 6.74 14.45 -8.44
CA SER A 113 5.80 14.14 -9.52
C SER A 113 5.40 15.37 -10.33
N GLU A 114 4.83 15.11 -11.50
CA GLU A 114 4.21 16.13 -12.36
C GLU A 114 2.80 15.72 -12.73
N PRO A 115 1.83 16.64 -12.66
CA PRO A 115 0.44 16.32 -12.97
C PRO A 115 0.28 15.98 -14.45
N ILE A 116 -0.55 14.97 -14.70
CA ILE A 116 -0.99 14.57 -16.03
C ILE A 116 -2.27 15.33 -16.38
N ILE A 117 -2.25 16.00 -17.54
CA ILE A 117 -3.43 16.66 -18.09
C ILE A 117 -4.19 15.65 -18.95
N LEU A 118 -5.43 15.32 -18.56
CA LEU A 118 -6.26 14.41 -19.33
C LEU A 118 -6.82 15.07 -20.60
N VAL A 119 -6.59 14.45 -21.76
CA VAL A 119 -7.19 14.85 -23.04
C VAL A 119 -8.70 14.60 -22.95
N GLY A 120 -9.49 15.67 -23.09
CA GLY A 120 -10.95 15.59 -23.01
C GLY A 120 -11.50 14.97 -21.71
N LYS A 121 -10.71 14.98 -20.62
CA LYS A 121 -11.04 14.29 -19.35
C LYS A 121 -11.39 12.80 -19.54
N LYS A 122 -10.64 12.10 -20.40
CA LYS A 122 -10.96 10.73 -20.81
C LYS A 122 -10.07 9.68 -20.13
N VAL A 123 -10.73 8.69 -19.54
CA VAL A 123 -10.17 7.39 -19.14
C VAL A 123 -11.02 6.32 -19.82
N ILE A 124 -10.40 5.36 -20.51
CA ILE A 124 -11.09 4.31 -21.27
C ILE A 124 -10.93 2.98 -20.54
N ASN A 125 -12.05 2.25 -20.39
CA ASN A 125 -12.11 0.91 -19.78
C ASN A 125 -11.42 0.80 -18.41
N ASN A 126 -11.34 1.91 -17.67
CA ASN A 126 -10.62 2.00 -16.40
C ASN A 126 -9.15 1.51 -16.48
N LEU A 127 -8.51 1.60 -17.64
CA LEU A 127 -7.12 1.12 -17.85
C LEU A 127 -6.30 2.03 -18.77
N ILE A 128 -6.94 2.84 -19.62
CA ILE A 128 -6.23 3.69 -20.57
C ILE A 128 -6.43 5.15 -20.17
N ILE A 129 -5.32 5.83 -19.88
CA ILE A 129 -5.26 7.26 -19.60
C ILE A 129 -4.93 7.99 -20.89
N CYS A 130 -5.82 8.86 -21.34
CA CYS A 130 -5.52 9.76 -22.47
C CYS A 130 -4.88 11.03 -21.92
N ALA A 131 -3.58 11.20 -22.11
CA ALA A 131 -2.79 12.28 -21.53
C ALA A 131 -2.27 13.24 -22.61
N SER A 132 -2.26 14.53 -22.32
CA SER A 132 -1.55 15.53 -23.11
C SER A 132 -0.21 15.76 -22.41
N VAL A 133 0.88 15.45 -23.11
CA VAL A 133 2.24 15.44 -22.54
C VAL A 133 3.12 16.38 -23.35
N GLU A 134 4.09 17.01 -22.69
CA GLU A 134 5.07 17.92 -23.27
C GLU A 134 6.40 17.71 -22.52
N ASP A 135 7.52 17.87 -23.23
CA ASP A 135 8.89 17.80 -22.70
C ASP A 135 9.18 16.60 -21.80
N ARG A 136 8.81 15.39 -22.24
CA ARG A 136 9.02 14.16 -21.46
C ARG A 136 9.28 12.94 -22.34
N ILE A 137 10.11 12.05 -21.81
CA ILE A 137 10.26 10.68 -22.29
C ILE A 137 9.34 9.76 -21.47
N ILE A 138 8.55 8.93 -22.17
CA ILE A 138 7.66 7.94 -21.57
C ILE A 138 8.05 6.56 -22.08
N GLU A 139 8.21 5.62 -21.18
CA GLU A 139 8.60 4.25 -21.48
C GLU A 139 7.63 3.23 -20.87
N LYS A 140 7.53 2.08 -21.52
CA LYS A 140 6.88 0.92 -20.91
C LYS A 140 7.60 0.56 -19.62
N GLY A 141 6.84 0.37 -18.55
CA GLY A 141 7.35 0.09 -17.21
C GLY A 141 7.39 1.31 -16.29
N ASP A 142 7.32 2.54 -16.84
CA ASP A 142 7.21 3.75 -16.03
C ASP A 142 5.96 3.71 -15.14
N LYS A 143 6.02 4.43 -14.01
CA LYS A 143 4.92 4.47 -13.04
C LYS A 143 4.07 5.71 -13.21
N ILE A 144 2.76 5.48 -13.27
CA ILE A 144 1.74 6.51 -13.06
C ILE A 144 1.31 6.47 -11.60
N LEU A 145 1.48 7.59 -10.90
CA LEU A 145 0.97 7.78 -9.55
C LEU A 145 -0.46 8.32 -9.65
N ILE A 146 -1.34 7.82 -8.79
CA ILE A 146 -2.77 8.10 -8.83
C ILE A 146 -3.22 8.52 -7.43
N GLU A 147 -3.82 9.71 -7.35
CA GLU A 147 -4.55 10.19 -6.18
C GLU A 147 -6.06 10.07 -6.48
N THR A 148 -6.77 9.28 -5.68
CA THR A 148 -8.22 9.19 -5.76
C THR A 148 -8.87 10.15 -4.76
N SER A 149 -10.20 10.15 -4.65
CA SER A 149 -10.89 10.84 -3.54
C SER A 149 -10.51 10.22 -2.19
N GLU A 150 -10.48 11.04 -1.14
CA GLU A 150 -10.34 10.62 0.27
C GLU A 150 -9.06 9.85 0.62
N GLU A 151 -7.91 10.43 0.28
CA GLU A 151 -6.58 9.96 0.71
C GLU A 151 -6.16 8.57 0.21
N TYR A 152 -6.82 7.98 -0.79
CA TYR A 152 -6.34 6.71 -1.34
C TYR A 152 -5.34 6.95 -2.49
N TYR A 153 -4.16 6.36 -2.34
CA TYR A 153 -2.99 6.55 -3.20
C TYR A 153 -2.56 5.22 -3.78
N GLN A 154 -2.32 5.18 -5.09
CA GLN A 154 -1.84 3.97 -5.76
C GLN A 154 -0.88 4.32 -6.89
N SER A 155 -0.12 3.32 -7.33
CA SER A 155 0.71 3.42 -8.53
C SER A 155 0.36 2.28 -9.49
N ARG A 156 0.44 2.54 -10.79
CA ARG A 156 0.33 1.53 -11.84
C ARG A 156 1.48 1.67 -12.83
N ASN A 157 1.93 0.55 -13.38
CA ASN A 157 2.96 0.56 -14.41
C ASN A 157 2.32 0.79 -15.77
N ILE A 158 2.98 1.52 -16.67
CA ILE A 158 2.59 1.65 -18.07
C ILE A 158 2.90 0.32 -18.77
N GLU A 159 1.88 -0.33 -19.31
CA GLU A 159 2.00 -1.59 -20.07
C GLU A 159 2.22 -1.35 -21.56
N SER A 160 1.59 -0.31 -22.11
CA SER A 160 1.73 0.08 -23.50
C SER A 160 1.43 1.57 -23.69
N ILE A 161 2.05 2.15 -24.72
CA ILE A 161 1.89 3.54 -25.12
C ILE A 161 1.39 3.55 -26.56
N GLU A 162 0.40 4.39 -26.86
CA GLU A 162 -0.11 4.59 -28.20
C GLU A 162 -0.15 6.08 -28.57
N ILE A 163 0.21 6.38 -29.82
CA ILE A 163 0.02 7.69 -30.45
C ILE A 163 -0.72 7.45 -31.76
N ASN A 164 -1.85 8.13 -31.97
CA ASN A 164 -2.67 7.97 -33.17
C ASN A 164 -3.03 6.49 -33.47
N LYS A 165 -3.26 5.68 -32.43
CA LYS A 165 -3.53 4.22 -32.48
C LYS A 165 -2.36 3.34 -32.93
N GLU A 166 -1.14 3.89 -32.99
CA GLU A 166 0.08 3.12 -33.20
C GLU A 166 0.79 2.89 -31.87
N ALA A 167 1.06 1.63 -31.55
CA ALA A 167 1.83 1.26 -30.37
C ALA A 167 3.29 1.72 -30.49
N LYS A 168 3.83 2.31 -29.44
CA LYS A 168 5.24 2.73 -29.33
C LYS A 168 5.84 2.13 -28.04
N PRO A 169 7.05 1.56 -28.08
CA PRO A 169 7.70 1.02 -26.88
C PRO A 169 8.24 2.13 -25.96
N ARG A 170 8.61 3.27 -26.56
CA ARG A 170 9.14 4.48 -25.95
C ARG A 170 8.71 5.66 -26.80
N VAL A 171 8.39 6.78 -26.15
CA VAL A 171 8.04 8.03 -26.80
C VAL A 171 8.86 9.14 -26.17
N GLU A 172 9.57 9.90 -26.99
CA GLU A 172 10.16 11.18 -26.61
C GLU A 172 9.26 12.29 -27.13
N VAL A 173 8.65 13.03 -26.20
CA VAL A 173 7.71 14.12 -26.49
C VAL A 173 8.44 15.45 -26.32
N THR A 174 8.72 16.14 -27.42
CA THR A 174 9.37 17.47 -27.43
C THR A 174 8.39 18.61 -27.70
N VAL A 175 7.18 18.29 -28.15
CA VAL A 175 6.08 19.22 -28.36
C VAL A 175 4.81 18.58 -27.81
N LYS A 176 3.88 19.41 -27.33
CA LYS A 176 2.62 18.94 -26.76
C LYS A 176 1.94 17.89 -27.65
N THR A 177 1.86 16.66 -27.16
CA THR A 177 1.38 15.48 -27.88
C THR A 177 0.38 14.71 -27.03
N ASP A 178 -0.71 14.28 -27.66
CA ASP A 178 -1.72 13.44 -27.01
C ASP A 178 -1.32 11.97 -27.13
N VAL A 179 -1.25 11.29 -25.98
CA VAL A 179 -0.81 9.91 -25.85
C VAL A 179 -1.86 9.06 -25.12
N GLY A 180 -2.03 7.82 -25.55
CA GLY A 180 -2.80 6.80 -24.84
C GLY A 180 -1.86 5.94 -23.99
N LEU A 181 -2.04 5.93 -22.68
CA LEU A 181 -1.23 5.13 -21.75
C LEU A 181 -2.09 4.02 -21.16
N LYS A 182 -1.86 2.78 -21.57
CA LYS A 182 -2.46 1.63 -20.90
C LYS A 182 -1.66 1.34 -19.64
N VAL A 183 -2.32 1.29 -18.49
CA VAL A 183 -1.71 0.95 -17.21
C VAL A 183 -2.15 -0.44 -16.74
N SER A 184 -1.35 -1.04 -15.86
CA SER A 184 -1.66 -2.35 -15.28
C SER A 184 -2.99 -2.34 -14.52
N ASP A 185 -3.71 -3.47 -14.54
CA ASP A 185 -4.97 -3.61 -13.79
C ASP A 185 -4.73 -3.62 -12.27
N GLY A 186 -5.76 -3.25 -11.53
CA GLY A 186 -5.83 -3.41 -10.08
C GLY A 186 -6.97 -2.59 -9.46
N GLU A 187 -7.16 -2.75 -8.16
CA GLU A 187 -8.15 -1.99 -7.38
C GLU A 187 -7.54 -0.83 -6.59
N PRO A 188 -8.31 0.26 -6.34
CA PRO A 188 -9.57 0.59 -7.00
C PRO A 188 -9.36 0.94 -8.48
N LYS A 189 -10.35 0.61 -9.31
CA LYS A 189 -10.38 0.96 -10.74
C LYS A 189 -10.14 2.46 -10.98
N ILE A 190 -9.34 2.81 -11.99
CA ILE A 190 -9.07 4.22 -12.33
C ILE A 190 -10.28 4.89 -12.98
N LYS A 191 -10.52 6.14 -12.62
CA LYS A 191 -11.66 6.95 -13.11
C LYS A 191 -11.15 8.30 -13.58
N LYS A 192 -11.89 8.94 -14.49
CA LYS A 192 -11.60 10.30 -14.98
C LYS A 192 -11.59 11.39 -13.89
N THR A 193 -12.16 11.10 -12.72
CA THR A 193 -12.21 12.01 -11.56
C THR A 193 -10.95 11.92 -10.69
N HIS A 194 -10.10 10.93 -10.91
CA HIS A 194 -8.83 10.81 -10.20
C HIS A 194 -7.82 11.80 -10.74
N LYS A 195 -6.81 12.12 -9.93
CA LYS A 195 -5.64 12.88 -10.38
C LYS A 195 -4.51 11.92 -10.68
N PHE A 196 -3.83 12.17 -11.78
CA PHE A 196 -2.78 11.32 -12.31
C PHE A 196 -1.48 12.11 -12.37
N TYR A 197 -0.36 11.45 -12.12
CA TYR A 197 0.95 12.07 -12.11
C TYR A 197 2.00 11.15 -12.72
N PHE A 198 2.95 11.73 -13.45
CA PHE A 198 4.19 11.08 -13.77
C PHE A 198 5.15 11.20 -12.59
N GLU A 199 5.85 10.12 -12.27
CA GLU A 199 6.96 10.16 -11.32
C GLU A 199 8.16 10.92 -11.94
N LYS A 200 8.78 11.84 -11.19
CA LYS A 200 10.04 12.50 -11.58
C LYS A 200 11.20 11.57 -11.24
N ASN A 201 12.10 11.36 -12.20
CA ASN A 201 13.39 10.73 -11.97
C ASN A 201 14.29 11.63 -11.12
#